data_AF-A0A816D4U7-F1
#
_entry.id   AF-A0A816D4U7-F1
#
_cell.length_a   1.000
_cell.length_b   1.000
_cell.length_c   1.000
_cell.angle_alpha   90.00
_cell.angle_beta   90.00
_cell.angle_gamma   90.00
#
_symmetry.space_group_name_H-M   'P 1'
#
loop_
_entity.id
_entity.type
_entity.pdbx_description
1 polymer ?
#
loop_
_entity_poly.entity_id
_entity_poly.type
_entity_poly.pdbx_seq_one_letter_code
_entity_poly.pdbx_strand_id
1 'polypeptide(L)'
;MNICKTRNTKFNENDLRLCSSCIEHFYHLKSSIDSSSISSVDASLIDSIDTNDDGRTSQNVLHAGSNQNRCVICRQIRDSSTNMIIMPKSCRLDLLILHRIYAPQNIRCCEQHILKHGRLNPMDIVEMNDRKKLKTTLQLQELLVILEDLLTLIQEAIKSLRLDFRDPMLSNDDHLAWTGWNIAQFDMMFDMLSPFLRPSCNREPRNAFAIF
;
A
#
# COMPACT_ATOMS: atom_id res chain seq x y z
N MET A 1 -0.23 18.49 9.68
CA MET A 1 0.82 17.54 10.10
C MET A 1 1.93 18.37 10.74
N ASN A 2 1.90 18.52 12.07
CA ASN A 2 2.88 19.35 12.79
C ASN A 2 4.06 18.46 13.22
N ILE A 3 5.20 18.61 12.56
CA ILE A 3 6.46 17.99 12.96
C ILE A 3 7.07 18.86 14.05
N CYS A 4 7.25 18.30 15.25
CA CYS A 4 7.91 18.97 16.36
C CYS A 4 9.40 19.17 16.00
N LYS A 5 9.79 20.42 15.73
CA LYS A 5 11.19 20.82 15.51
C LYS A 5 11.77 21.40 16.79
N THR A 6 12.54 20.62 17.55
CA THR A 6 13.58 21.18 18.43
C THR A 6 14.74 20.21 18.62
N ARG A 7 15.93 20.81 18.60
CA ARG A 7 17.28 20.23 18.48
C ARG A 7 17.76 19.45 19.71
N ASN A 8 18.69 18.54 19.44
CA ASN A 8 19.75 18.00 20.30
C ASN A 8 19.33 17.20 21.55
N THR A 9 19.53 15.89 21.49
CA THR A 9 20.59 15.18 22.24
C THR A 9 20.71 13.74 21.73
N LYS A 10 21.90 13.15 21.88
CA LYS A 10 22.36 11.86 21.36
C LYS A 10 21.32 10.74 21.54
N PHE A 11 20.90 10.10 20.44
CA PHE A 11 20.01 8.94 20.47
C PHE A 11 20.82 7.65 20.51
N ASN A 12 20.45 6.77 21.45
CA ASN A 12 20.86 5.37 21.53
C ASN A 12 19.62 4.52 21.16
N GLU A 13 19.81 3.47 20.37
CA GLU A 13 18.80 2.82 19.52
C GLU A 13 17.64 2.05 20.20
N ASN A 14 17.35 2.22 21.49
CA ASN A 14 16.38 1.38 22.21
C ASN A 14 15.22 2.09 22.95
N ASP A 15 14.94 3.37 22.70
CA ASP A 15 13.81 4.07 23.35
C ASP A 15 12.88 4.76 22.34
N LEU A 16 11.78 4.08 21.97
CA LEU A 16 10.59 4.72 21.39
C LEU A 16 9.84 5.46 22.51
N ARG A 17 10.33 6.61 22.93
CA ARG A 17 9.62 7.51 23.86
C ARG A 17 9.24 8.79 23.14
N LEU A 18 7.94 9.01 23.00
CA LEU A 18 7.38 10.30 22.60
C LEU A 18 7.82 11.38 23.62
N CYS A 19 8.07 12.60 23.16
CA CYS A 19 8.38 13.69 24.09
C CYS A 19 7.17 13.99 24.99
N SER A 20 7.41 14.57 26.16
CA SER A 20 6.39 14.91 27.16
C SER A 20 5.24 15.75 26.58
N SER A 21 5.54 16.65 25.65
CA SER A 21 4.52 17.45 24.95
C SER A 21 3.63 16.61 24.01
N CYS A 22 4.18 15.61 23.32
CA CYS A 22 3.41 14.69 22.48
C CYS A 22 2.57 13.71 23.33
N ILE A 23 3.07 13.34 24.52
CA ILE A 23 2.35 12.50 25.49
C ILE A 23 1.11 13.23 26.04
N GLU A 24 1.22 14.50 26.44
CA GLU A 24 0.07 15.27 26.92
C GLU A 24 -1.01 15.43 25.84
N HIS A 25 -0.60 15.66 24.59
CA HIS A 25 -1.53 15.75 23.47
C HIS A 25 -2.30 14.44 23.24
N PHE A 26 -1.63 13.29 23.38
CA PHE A 26 -2.26 11.98 23.25
C PHE A 26 -3.30 11.73 24.35
N TYR A 27 -2.99 12.08 25.60
CA TYR A 27 -3.92 11.90 26.72
C TYR A 27 -5.14 12.83 26.65
N HIS A 28 -4.98 14.07 26.18
CA HIS A 28 -6.12 14.98 25.95
C HIS A 28 -7.04 14.51 24.83
N LEU A 29 -6.48 13.90 23.78
CA LEU A 29 -7.29 13.34 22.69
C LEU A 29 -8.13 12.15 23.18
N LYS A 30 -7.54 11.31 24.04
CA LYS A 30 -8.21 10.13 24.59
C LYS A 30 -9.37 10.51 25.55
N SER A 31 -9.18 11.50 26.42
CA SER A 31 -10.24 11.91 27.36
C SER A 31 -11.44 12.58 26.67
N SER A 32 -11.24 13.21 25.52
CA SER A 32 -12.31 13.84 24.72
C SER A 32 -13.17 12.82 23.98
N ILE A 33 -12.60 11.65 23.68
CA ILE A 33 -13.30 10.53 23.04
C ILE A 33 -14.18 9.80 24.06
N ASP A 34 -13.71 9.64 25.30
CA ASP A 34 -14.46 8.93 26.34
C ASP A 34 -15.64 9.74 26.93
N SER A 35 -15.68 11.06 26.74
CA SER A 35 -16.67 11.97 27.32
C SER A 35 -17.84 12.34 26.39
N SER A 36 -17.85 11.87 25.14
CA SER A 36 -18.86 12.23 24.13
C SER A 36 -19.91 11.16 23.83
N SER A 37 -19.95 10.07 24.60
CA SER A 37 -20.95 9.02 24.47
C SER A 37 -21.59 8.69 25.81
N ILE A 38 -22.62 9.45 26.20
CA ILE A 38 -23.87 9.02 26.87
C ILE A 38 -24.81 10.24 26.85
N SER A 39 -25.80 10.24 25.96
CA SER A 39 -27.06 10.94 26.18
C SER A 39 -28.21 10.14 25.56
N SER A 40 -29.03 9.60 26.47
CA SER A 40 -30.43 9.16 26.39
C SER A 40 -31.12 9.13 25.02
N VAL A 41 -31.56 7.94 24.58
CA VAL A 41 -32.70 7.82 23.66
C VAL A 41 -33.64 6.72 24.16
N ASP A 42 -34.92 7.06 24.19
CA ASP A 42 -36.06 6.35 24.74
C ASP A 42 -36.24 4.90 24.25
N ALA A 43 -36.70 4.07 25.18
CA ALA A 43 -37.10 2.70 24.96
C ALA A 43 -38.49 2.63 24.30
N SER A 44 -38.55 2.46 22.98
CA SER A 44 -39.65 1.75 22.30
C SER A 44 -39.38 1.60 20.81
N LEU A 45 -38.82 0.44 20.42
CA LEU A 45 -39.04 -0.29 19.17
C LEU A 45 -37.97 -1.39 19.10
N ILE A 46 -38.22 -2.47 19.82
CA ILE A 46 -37.57 -3.75 19.59
C ILE A 46 -38.30 -4.36 18.40
N ASP A 47 -37.63 -4.46 17.25
CA ASP A 47 -37.91 -5.57 16.34
C ASP A 47 -36.62 -6.04 15.67
N SER A 48 -36.36 -7.34 15.82
CA SER A 48 -35.31 -8.16 15.18
C SER A 48 -33.85 -7.68 15.29
N ILE A 49 -33.20 -8.07 16.39
CA ILE A 49 -31.73 -8.20 16.46
C ILE A 49 -31.35 -9.42 15.61
N ASP A 50 -30.80 -9.19 14.43
CA ASP A 50 -30.02 -10.22 13.74
C ASP A 50 -28.60 -10.19 14.30
N THR A 51 -28.35 -11.08 15.27
CA THR A 51 -27.06 -11.29 15.89
C THR A 51 -26.14 -12.03 14.91
N ASN A 52 -25.24 -11.29 14.26
CA ASN A 52 -23.84 -11.67 13.96
C ASN A 52 -23.23 -10.65 12.99
N ASP A 53 -22.96 -9.43 13.45
CA ASP A 53 -22.10 -8.50 12.73
C ASP A 53 -20.84 -8.25 13.56
N ASP A 54 -19.90 -9.20 13.47
CA ASP A 54 -18.49 -9.00 13.86
C ASP A 54 -17.75 -8.12 12.83
N GLY A 55 -18.47 -7.24 12.13
CA GLY A 55 -17.93 -6.25 11.22
C GLY A 55 -17.04 -5.27 11.98
N ARG A 56 -15.73 -5.50 11.93
CA ARG A 56 -14.74 -4.54 12.46
C ARG A 56 -14.69 -3.35 11.50
N THR A 57 -15.07 -2.19 11.99
CA THR A 57 -15.03 -0.94 11.24
C THR A 57 -13.58 -0.54 11.01
N SER A 58 -13.06 -0.74 9.79
CA SER A 58 -11.83 -0.08 9.38
C SER A 58 -12.20 1.35 8.96
N GLN A 59 -12.20 2.28 9.91
CA GLN A 59 -12.63 3.68 9.70
C GLN A 59 -11.88 4.41 8.55
N ASN A 60 -10.82 3.83 8.00
CA ASN A 60 -9.96 4.44 6.99
C ASN A 60 -9.83 3.63 5.68
N VAL A 61 -10.56 2.53 5.51
CA VAL A 61 -10.53 1.71 4.27
C VAL A 61 -11.92 1.64 3.67
N LEU A 62 -12.03 1.97 2.38
CA LEU A 62 -13.29 1.92 1.64
C LEU A 62 -13.44 0.57 0.93
N HIS A 63 -14.56 -0.13 1.12
CA HIS A 63 -14.84 -1.34 0.35
C HIS A 63 -15.35 -0.97 -1.06
N ALA A 64 -14.62 -1.35 -2.11
CA ALA A 64 -14.89 -0.95 -3.50
C ALA A 64 -16.27 -1.37 -4.05
N GLY A 65 -16.90 -2.39 -3.44
CA GLY A 65 -18.17 -2.97 -3.86
C GLY A 65 -18.00 -3.97 -4.99
N SER A 66 -18.86 -4.99 -5.07
CA SER A 66 -18.73 -6.10 -6.03
C SER A 66 -19.43 -5.86 -7.38
N ASN A 67 -19.46 -4.62 -7.87
CA ASN A 67 -20.16 -4.33 -9.12
C ASN A 67 -19.34 -4.79 -10.34
N GLN A 68 -19.85 -5.79 -11.06
CA GLN A 68 -19.21 -6.39 -12.23
C GLN A 68 -19.38 -5.56 -13.52
N ASN A 69 -20.29 -4.59 -13.54
CA ASN A 69 -20.65 -3.84 -14.75
C ASN A 69 -19.96 -2.48 -14.85
N ARG A 70 -19.13 -2.10 -13.87
CA ARG A 70 -18.42 -0.82 -13.82
C ARG A 70 -16.96 -1.05 -13.46
N CYS A 71 -16.07 -0.25 -14.03
CA CYS A 71 -14.68 -0.24 -13.63
C CYS A 71 -14.51 0.27 -12.20
N VAL A 72 -13.72 -0.43 -11.38
CA VAL A 72 -13.43 -0.02 -9.99
C VAL A 72 -12.56 1.25 -9.88
N ILE A 73 -11.95 1.71 -10.97
CA ILE A 73 -11.06 2.89 -10.98
C ILE A 73 -11.82 4.10 -11.51
N CYS A 74 -12.23 4.09 -12.78
CA CYS A 74 -12.90 5.21 -13.45
C CYS A 74 -14.44 5.21 -13.34
N ARG A 75 -15.05 4.14 -12.80
CA ARG A 75 -16.51 3.94 -12.67
C ARG A 75 -17.32 3.95 -13.98
N GLN A 76 -16.66 4.00 -15.13
CA GLN A 76 -17.31 3.87 -16.44
C GLN A 76 -17.97 2.50 -16.55
N ILE A 77 -19.15 2.50 -17.17
CA ILE A 77 -19.91 1.27 -17.46
C ILE A 77 -19.24 0.56 -18.64
N ARG A 78 -19.40 -0.77 -18.68
CA ARG A 78 -18.99 -1.56 -19.82
C ARG A 78 -19.81 -1.17 -21.06
N ASP A 79 -19.18 -0.46 -21.97
CA ASP A 79 -19.67 -0.28 -23.33
C ASP A 79 -18.89 -1.19 -24.28
N SER A 80 -19.37 -1.35 -25.52
CA SER A 80 -18.73 -2.17 -26.55
C SER A 80 -17.28 -1.78 -26.84
N SER A 81 -16.84 -0.58 -26.42
CA SER A 81 -15.50 -0.02 -26.60
C SER A 81 -14.55 -0.27 -25.43
N THR A 82 -15.03 -0.66 -24.24
CA THR A 82 -14.20 -0.82 -23.04
C THR A 82 -14.01 -2.29 -22.67
N ASN A 83 -12.81 -2.80 -22.96
CA ASN A 83 -12.37 -4.10 -22.45
C ASN A 83 -12.15 -4.00 -20.94
N MET A 84 -13.08 -4.60 -20.19
CA MET A 84 -12.93 -4.78 -18.75
C MET A 84 -12.38 -6.17 -18.45
N ILE A 85 -11.33 -6.22 -17.65
CA ILE A 85 -10.68 -7.44 -17.18
C ILE A 85 -10.89 -7.60 -15.68
N ILE A 86 -10.71 -8.84 -15.19
CA ILE A 86 -10.69 -9.11 -13.76
C ILE A 86 -9.40 -8.53 -13.20
N MET A 87 -9.51 -7.71 -12.15
CA MET A 87 -8.37 -7.01 -11.57
C MET A 87 -7.40 -8.02 -10.92
N PRO A 88 -6.12 -8.06 -11.36
CA PRO A 88 -5.10 -8.91 -10.76
C PRO A 88 -4.92 -8.63 -9.27
N LYS A 89 -4.47 -9.64 -8.51
CA LYS A 89 -4.21 -9.52 -7.05
C LYS A 89 -3.28 -8.34 -6.74
N SER A 90 -2.20 -8.19 -7.50
CA SER A 90 -1.23 -7.11 -7.39
C SER A 90 -1.85 -5.72 -7.55
N CYS A 91 -2.71 -5.52 -8.56
CA CYS A 91 -3.47 -4.27 -8.71
C CYS A 91 -4.44 -4.00 -7.54
N ARG A 92 -5.10 -5.03 -7.01
CA ARG A 92 -5.99 -4.87 -5.84
C ARG A 92 -5.22 -4.42 -4.60
N LEU A 93 -3.98 -4.89 -4.44
CA LEU A 93 -3.09 -4.47 -3.37
C LEU A 93 -2.57 -3.05 -3.58
N ASP A 94 -2.19 -2.68 -4.81
CA ASP A 94 -1.82 -1.30 -5.15
C ASP A 94 -2.97 -0.34 -4.83
N LEU A 95 -4.21 -0.71 -5.18
CA LEU A 95 -5.39 0.09 -4.89
C LEU A 95 -5.63 0.28 -3.37
N LEU A 96 -5.36 -0.77 -2.58
CA LEU A 96 -5.44 -0.70 -1.13
C LEU A 96 -4.34 0.21 -0.54
N ILE A 97 -3.09 0.06 -0.99
CA ILE A 97 -1.94 0.78 -0.46
C ILE A 97 -1.98 2.26 -0.87
N LEU A 98 -2.20 2.53 -2.15
CA LEU A 98 -2.14 3.88 -2.72
C LEU A 98 -3.41 4.69 -2.46
N HIS A 99 -4.57 4.03 -2.48
CA HIS A 99 -5.88 4.72 -2.43
C HIS A 99 -6.76 4.31 -1.25
N ARG A 100 -6.29 3.45 -0.34
CA ARG A 100 -7.04 2.97 0.84
C ARG A 100 -8.39 2.35 0.48
N ILE A 101 -8.46 1.70 -0.69
CA ILE A 101 -9.66 1.04 -1.18
C ILE A 101 -9.42 -0.46 -1.23
N TYR A 102 -10.22 -1.22 -0.48
CA TYR A 102 -10.22 -2.67 -0.56
C TYR A 102 -11.06 -3.13 -1.75
N ALA A 103 -10.42 -3.87 -2.65
CA ALA A 103 -11.07 -4.53 -3.78
C ALA A 103 -11.23 -6.04 -3.52
N PRO A 104 -12.46 -6.56 -3.42
CA PRO A 104 -12.69 -7.99 -3.28
C PRO A 104 -12.27 -8.76 -4.54
N GLN A 105 -12.25 -10.09 -4.43
CA GLN A 105 -12.00 -10.97 -5.57
C GLN A 105 -13.05 -10.75 -6.67
N ASN A 106 -12.65 -11.03 -7.91
CA ASN A 106 -13.49 -10.90 -9.11
C ASN A 106 -13.93 -9.48 -9.47
N ILE A 107 -13.40 -8.44 -8.84
CA ILE A 107 -13.71 -7.07 -9.27
C ILE A 107 -13.10 -6.78 -10.64
N ARG A 108 -13.74 -5.88 -11.41
CA ARG A 108 -13.31 -5.55 -12.77
C ARG A 108 -12.75 -4.15 -12.90
N CYS A 109 -11.81 -3.97 -13.80
CA CYS A 109 -11.33 -2.67 -14.26
C CYS A 109 -11.07 -2.64 -15.75
N CYS A 110 -11.04 -1.44 -16.33
CA CYS A 110 -10.61 -1.24 -17.70
C CYS A 110 -9.15 -1.64 -17.86
N GLU A 111 -8.82 -2.31 -18.96
CA GLU A 111 -7.47 -2.77 -19.27
C GLU A 111 -6.44 -1.62 -19.30
N GLN A 112 -6.84 -0.43 -19.72
CA GLN A 112 -5.99 0.77 -19.77
C GLN A 112 -5.36 1.18 -18.43
N HIS A 113 -5.97 0.77 -17.31
CA HIS A 113 -5.48 1.11 -15.96
C HIS A 113 -4.47 0.11 -15.42
N ILE A 114 -4.25 -1.00 -16.14
CA ILE A 114 -3.33 -2.05 -15.75
C ILE A 114 -2.10 -1.98 -16.64
N LEU A 115 -0.94 -1.82 -16.01
CA LEU A 115 0.34 -1.91 -16.69
C LEU A 115 0.59 -3.35 -17.13
N LYS A 116 1.44 -3.56 -18.15
CA LYS A 116 1.72 -4.89 -18.73
C LYS A 116 2.15 -5.95 -17.70
N HIS A 117 2.75 -5.54 -16.59
CA HIS A 117 3.19 -6.41 -15.50
C HIS A 117 2.11 -6.60 -14.41
N GLY A 118 0.85 -6.26 -14.68
CA GLY A 118 -0.27 -6.50 -13.78
C GLY A 118 -0.28 -5.61 -12.53
N ARG A 119 0.32 -4.41 -12.58
CA ARG A 119 0.22 -3.40 -11.51
C ARG A 119 -0.66 -2.24 -11.93
N LEU A 120 -1.17 -1.52 -10.95
CA LEU A 120 -1.92 -0.29 -11.19
C LEU A 120 -0.99 0.77 -11.77
N ASN A 121 -1.45 1.53 -12.77
CA ASN A 121 -0.69 2.68 -13.24
C ASN A 121 -0.65 3.76 -12.13
N PRO A 122 0.54 4.18 -11.64
CA PRO A 122 0.65 5.17 -10.57
C PRO A 122 0.04 6.53 -10.90
N MET A 123 -0.11 6.83 -12.20
CA MET A 123 -0.68 8.09 -12.68
C MET A 123 -2.21 8.08 -12.74
N ASP A 124 -2.85 6.93 -12.53
CA ASP A 124 -4.30 6.83 -12.57
C ASP A 124 -4.94 7.53 -11.38
N ILE A 125 -5.88 8.44 -11.68
CA ILE A 125 -6.72 9.07 -10.67
C ILE A 125 -7.95 8.18 -10.44
N VAL A 126 -8.03 7.61 -9.24
CA VAL A 126 -9.20 6.84 -8.83
C VAL A 126 -10.38 7.78 -8.63
N GLU A 127 -11.46 7.57 -9.39
CA GLU A 127 -12.68 8.38 -9.33
C GLU A 127 -13.40 8.13 -8.01
N MET A 128 -13.39 9.14 -7.12
CA MET A 128 -13.94 9.06 -5.76
C MET A 128 -15.40 9.51 -5.65
N ASN A 129 -15.99 10.03 -6.71
CA ASN A 129 -17.39 10.44 -6.73
C ASN A 129 -18.32 9.26 -6.32
N ASP A 130 -19.29 9.55 -5.44
CA ASP A 130 -20.20 8.63 -4.73
C ASP A 130 -19.59 7.50 -3.89
N ARG A 131 -18.26 7.43 -3.70
CA ARG A 131 -17.65 6.38 -2.87
C ARG A 131 -17.89 6.54 -1.37
N LYS A 132 -18.40 7.70 -0.93
CA LYS A 132 -18.77 7.96 0.47
C LYS A 132 -19.90 7.06 0.99
N LYS A 133 -20.65 6.41 0.08
CA LYS A 133 -21.72 5.45 0.41
C LYS A 133 -21.22 4.01 0.51
N LEU A 134 -19.94 3.76 0.21
CA LEU A 134 -19.36 2.43 0.28
C LEU A 134 -19.20 2.01 1.73
N LYS A 135 -19.42 0.72 2.00
CA LYS A 135 -19.27 0.14 3.33
C LYS A 135 -17.83 0.33 3.81
N THR A 136 -17.69 0.80 5.04
CA THR A 136 -16.41 0.86 5.78
C THR A 136 -16.24 -0.36 6.69
N THR A 137 -17.28 -1.19 6.78
CA THR A 137 -17.28 -2.46 7.50
C THR A 137 -16.81 -3.57 6.57
N LEU A 138 -15.68 -4.17 6.93
CA LEU A 138 -15.15 -5.38 6.31
C LEU A 138 -15.49 -6.58 7.20
N GLN A 139 -15.77 -7.73 6.60
CA GLN A 139 -15.92 -8.96 7.36
C GLN A 139 -14.56 -9.42 7.90
N LEU A 140 -14.55 -10.13 9.03
CA LEU A 140 -13.32 -10.62 9.65
C LEU A 140 -12.46 -11.44 8.67
N GLN A 141 -13.08 -12.27 7.83
CA GLN A 141 -12.39 -13.07 6.84
C GLN A 141 -11.68 -12.22 5.77
N GLU A 142 -12.30 -11.12 5.33
CA GLU A 142 -11.70 -10.20 4.36
C GLU A 142 -10.50 -9.48 4.97
N LEU A 143 -10.60 -9.09 6.25
CA LEU A 143 -9.51 -8.47 6.98
C LEU A 143 -8.31 -9.41 7.13
N LEU A 144 -8.53 -10.69 7.42
CA LEU A 144 -7.45 -11.68 7.53
C LEU A 144 -6.71 -11.85 6.20
N VAL A 145 -7.44 -11.94 5.09
CA VAL A 145 -6.83 -12.03 3.74
C VAL A 145 -5.98 -10.79 3.44
N ILE A 146 -6.48 -9.60 3.78
CA ILE A 146 -5.71 -8.35 3.60
C ILE A 146 -4.42 -8.40 4.43
N LEU A 147 -4.51 -8.82 5.70
CA LEU A 147 -3.34 -8.88 6.59
C LEU A 147 -2.30 -9.88 6.09
N GLU A 148 -2.69 -11.06 5.63
CA GLU A 148 -1.79 -12.05 5.03
C GLU A 148 -1.10 -11.52 3.77
N ASP A 149 -1.86 -10.85 2.89
CA ASP A 149 -1.30 -10.25 1.68
C ASP A 149 -0.30 -9.13 2.02
N LEU A 150 -0.61 -8.27 3.00
CA LEU A 150 0.29 -7.21 3.45
C LEU A 150 1.55 -7.78 4.12
N LEU A 151 1.42 -8.84 4.94
CA LEU A 151 2.57 -9.51 5.55
C LEU A 151 3.49 -10.11 4.49
N THR A 152 2.92 -10.72 3.45
CA THR A 152 3.67 -11.28 2.32
C THR A 152 4.46 -10.17 1.60
N LEU A 153 3.80 -9.05 1.30
CA LEU A 153 4.44 -7.89 0.68
C LEU A 153 5.56 -7.31 1.53
N ILE A 154 5.36 -7.21 2.86
CA ILE A 154 6.40 -6.74 3.77
C ILE A 154 7.59 -7.71 3.77
N GLN A 155 7.35 -9.02 3.80
CA GLN A 155 8.42 -10.02 3.74
C GLN A 155 9.19 -9.96 2.41
N GLU A 156 8.50 -9.77 1.29
CA GLU A 156 9.12 -9.56 -0.03
C GLU A 156 9.90 -8.25 -0.09
N ALA A 157 9.35 -7.16 0.45
CA ALA A 157 10.03 -5.87 0.53
C ALA A 157 11.28 -5.92 1.42
N ILE A 158 11.25 -6.66 2.54
CA ILE A 158 12.42 -6.85 3.41
C ILE A 158 13.50 -7.66 2.69
N LYS A 159 13.13 -8.68 1.88
CA LYS A 159 14.09 -9.44 1.06
C LYS A 159 14.67 -8.59 -0.08
N SER A 160 13.87 -7.70 -0.66
CA SER A 160 14.21 -6.87 -1.83
C SER A 160 14.61 -5.42 -1.49
N LEU A 161 14.80 -5.09 -0.21
CA LEU A 161 15.19 -3.73 0.22
C LEU A 161 16.57 -3.30 -0.30
N ARG A 162 17.28 -4.21 -0.96
CA ARG A 162 18.55 -3.98 -1.62
C ARG A 162 18.29 -3.80 -3.10
N LEU A 163 18.70 -2.63 -3.61
CA LEU A 163 18.74 -2.35 -5.04
C LEU A 163 19.42 -3.52 -5.76
N ASP A 164 18.68 -4.17 -6.66
CA ASP A 164 19.14 -5.30 -7.44
C ASP A 164 19.27 -4.89 -8.90
N PHE A 165 20.51 -4.74 -9.38
CA PHE A 165 20.81 -4.39 -10.78
C PHE A 165 20.61 -5.57 -11.75
N ARG A 166 19.93 -6.63 -11.30
CA ARG A 166 19.32 -7.67 -12.15
C ARG A 166 17.81 -7.48 -12.33
N ASP A 167 17.19 -6.53 -11.62
CA ASP A 167 15.76 -6.28 -11.72
C ASP A 167 15.39 -5.80 -13.14
N PRO A 168 14.57 -6.56 -13.89
CA PRO A 168 14.15 -6.16 -15.23
C PRO A 168 13.24 -4.93 -15.25
N MET A 169 12.77 -4.45 -14.09
CA MET A 169 12.02 -3.20 -13.96
C MET A 169 12.92 -1.95 -14.02
N LEU A 170 14.24 -2.08 -13.83
CA LEU A 170 15.15 -0.95 -13.89
C LEU A 170 15.36 -0.50 -15.34
N SER A 171 15.09 0.78 -15.59
CA SER A 171 15.28 1.40 -16.90
C SER A 171 16.73 1.85 -17.11
N ASN A 172 17.08 2.21 -18.36
CA ASN A 172 18.37 2.85 -18.64
C ASN A 172 18.53 4.18 -17.88
N ASP A 173 17.43 4.92 -17.68
CA ASP A 173 17.46 6.18 -16.93
C ASP A 173 17.77 5.92 -15.45
N ASP A 174 17.23 4.83 -14.88
CA ASP A 174 17.59 4.39 -13.53
C ASP A 174 19.08 4.00 -13.48
N HIS A 175 19.56 3.15 -14.38
CA HIS A 175 20.98 2.78 -14.41
C HIS A 175 21.90 4.02 -14.52
N LEU A 176 21.55 4.98 -15.38
CA LEU A 176 22.30 6.23 -15.54
C LEU A 176 22.27 7.09 -14.28
N ALA A 177 21.11 7.24 -13.64
CA ALA A 177 20.96 8.05 -12.45
C ALA A 177 21.76 7.49 -11.26
N TRP A 178 21.86 6.17 -11.16
CA TRP A 178 22.49 5.50 -10.01
C TRP A 178 23.97 5.17 -10.23
N THR A 179 24.40 4.91 -11.47
CA THR A 179 25.77 4.45 -11.78
C THR A 179 26.51 5.34 -12.79
N GLY A 180 25.82 6.27 -13.46
CA GLY A 180 26.38 7.05 -14.55
C GLY A 180 26.50 6.30 -15.88
N TRP A 181 26.10 5.03 -15.93
CA TRP A 181 26.15 4.18 -17.13
C TRP A 181 24.77 3.65 -17.50
N ASN A 182 24.54 3.42 -18.79
CA ASN A 182 23.37 2.66 -19.21
C ASN A 182 23.55 1.16 -18.91
N ILE A 183 22.50 0.36 -19.06
CA ILE A 183 22.51 -1.07 -18.72
C ILE A 183 23.65 -1.81 -19.45
N ALA A 184 23.81 -1.60 -20.76
CA ALA A 184 24.82 -2.31 -21.55
C ALA A 184 26.26 -1.93 -21.16
N GLN A 185 26.49 -0.65 -20.85
CA GLN A 185 27.79 -0.17 -20.37
C GLN A 185 28.11 -0.74 -18.99
N PHE A 186 27.12 -0.74 -18.09
CA PHE A 186 27.24 -1.30 -16.76
C PHE A 186 27.56 -2.80 -16.82
N ASP A 187 26.86 -3.56 -17.67
CA ASP A 187 27.08 -4.98 -17.87
C ASP A 187 28.48 -5.28 -18.41
N MET A 188 28.93 -4.53 -19.42
CA MET A 188 30.27 -4.69 -19.99
C MET A 188 31.37 -4.43 -18.98
N MET A 189 31.22 -3.37 -18.18
CA MET A 189 32.18 -3.04 -17.13
C MET A 189 32.16 -4.06 -15.99
N PHE A 190 30.98 -4.54 -15.63
CA PHE A 190 30.83 -5.60 -14.64
C PHE A 190 31.51 -6.88 -15.12
N ASP A 191 31.31 -7.29 -16.37
CA ASP A 191 31.91 -8.52 -16.90
C ASP A 191 33.45 -8.46 -16.87
N MET A 192 34.03 -7.31 -17.22
CA MET A 192 35.48 -7.07 -17.13
C MET A 192 36.01 -7.19 -15.68
N LEU A 193 35.26 -6.69 -14.71
CA LEU A 193 35.69 -6.59 -13.32
C LEU A 193 35.26 -7.78 -12.46
N SER A 194 34.28 -8.54 -12.90
CA SER A 194 33.70 -9.70 -12.20
C SER A 194 34.74 -10.72 -11.71
N PRO A 195 35.84 -11.02 -12.43
CA PRO A 195 36.85 -11.96 -11.95
C PRO A 195 37.63 -11.45 -10.73
N PHE A 196 37.64 -10.13 -10.51
CA PHE A 196 38.36 -9.48 -9.42
C PHE A 196 37.47 -9.17 -8.21
N LEU A 197 36.15 -9.30 -8.36
CA LEU A 197 35.19 -9.07 -7.29
C LEU A 197 35.03 -10.31 -6.41
N ARG A 198 35.17 -10.14 -5.09
CA ARG A 198 34.94 -11.24 -4.15
C ARG A 198 33.44 -11.39 -3.88
N PRO A 199 32.88 -12.60 -3.96
CA PRO A 199 31.52 -12.84 -3.52
C PRO A 199 31.43 -12.61 -2.00
N SER A 200 30.38 -11.93 -1.57
CA SER A 200 30.05 -11.73 -0.15
C SER A 200 28.72 -12.39 0.16
N CYS A 201 28.59 -13.00 1.33
CA CYS A 201 27.31 -13.54 1.81
C CYS A 201 26.25 -12.45 1.99
N ASN A 202 26.69 -11.19 2.14
CA ASN A 202 25.81 -10.07 2.42
C ASN A 202 25.47 -9.24 1.18
N ARG A 203 26.14 -9.44 0.04
CA ARG A 203 25.91 -8.60 -1.14
C ARG A 203 26.40 -9.27 -2.42
N GLU A 204 25.56 -9.23 -3.46
CA GLU A 204 26.00 -9.66 -4.78
C GLU A 204 27.10 -8.72 -5.33
N PRO A 205 28.14 -9.27 -5.97
CA PRO A 205 29.21 -8.49 -6.61
C PRO A 205 28.68 -7.40 -7.55
N ARG A 206 27.62 -7.70 -8.31
CA ARG A 206 26.97 -6.77 -9.23
C ARG A 206 26.40 -5.56 -8.51
N ASN A 207 25.70 -5.78 -7.40
CA ASN A 207 25.13 -4.69 -6.62
C ASN A 207 26.23 -3.93 -5.86
N ALA A 208 27.35 -4.56 -5.52
CA ALA A 208 28.52 -3.89 -4.94
C ALA A 208 29.22 -2.98 -5.95
N PHE A 209 29.30 -3.43 -7.21
CA PHE A 209 29.92 -2.69 -8.30
C PHE A 209 29.22 -1.35 -8.58
N ALA A 210 27.91 -1.30 -8.42
CA ALA A 210 27.12 -0.10 -8.62
C ALA A 210 27.29 1.00 -7.54
N ILE A 211 28.04 0.75 -6.45
CA ILE A 211 28.44 1.81 -5.52
C ILE A 211 29.87 2.21 -5.85
N PHE A 212 30.00 3.14 -6.79
CA PHE A 212 31.18 3.97 -6.98
C PHE A 212 30.77 5.36 -7.43
#